data_AF-A0A1G1MCD8-F1
#
_entry.id   AF-A0A1G1MCD8-F1
#
_cell.length_a   1.000
_cell.length_b   1.000
_cell.length_c   1.000
_cell.angle_alpha   90.00
_cell.angle_beta   90.00
_cell.angle_gamma   90.00
#
_symmetry.space_group_name_H-M   'P 1'
#
loop_
_entity.id
_entity.type
_entity.pdbx_description
1 polymer ?
#
loop_
_entity_poly.entity_id
_entity_poly.type
_entity_poly.pdbx_seq_one_letter_code
_entity_poly.pdbx_strand_id
1 'polypeptide(L)'
;MIKQFVPQEFCLSCQGCCRFTQVNSVWSPCLLDQEIQDLLDRKIGQVYISADRRLLPIANPDKNGFICPCLELESNKCKIYSLRPFECQLYPFLINLRDKKVLLTVDLNCPYIRENINNSKFKEYSEYLAEFLNSPAQLKILKENPQILQAYEDVKEVLELNIDNEIK
;
A
#
# COMPACT_ATOMS: atom_id res chain seq x y z
N MET A 1 8.23 -6.92 -10.20
CA MET A 1 8.42 -6.19 -8.93
C MET A 1 8.42 -4.70 -9.25
N ILE A 2 7.68 -3.89 -8.51
CA ILE A 2 7.53 -2.46 -8.78
C ILE A 2 8.81 -1.75 -8.33
N LYS A 3 9.32 -0.79 -9.13
CA LYS A 3 10.44 0.06 -8.69
C LYS A 3 10.05 0.76 -7.39
N GLN A 4 10.99 1.06 -6.50
CA GLN A 4 10.66 1.75 -5.24
C GLN A 4 11.00 3.24 -5.37
N PHE A 5 10.03 4.11 -5.07
CA PHE A 5 10.27 5.55 -5.07
C PHE A 5 11.08 6.00 -3.86
N VAL A 6 10.69 5.51 -2.67
CA VAL A 6 11.34 5.85 -1.41
C VAL A 6 12.55 4.93 -1.23
N PRO A 7 13.75 5.49 -1.03
CA PRO A 7 14.93 4.70 -0.72
C PRO A 7 14.74 3.89 0.56
N GLN A 8 15.26 2.67 0.57
CA GLN A 8 15.02 1.73 1.67
C GLN A 8 15.55 2.28 3.00
N GLU A 9 16.72 2.89 2.99
CA GLU A 9 17.37 3.53 4.13
C GLU A 9 16.52 4.67 4.73
N PHE A 10 15.78 5.40 3.89
CA PHE A 10 14.85 6.43 4.36
C PHE A 10 13.65 5.78 5.06
N CYS A 11 13.07 4.74 4.44
CA CYS A 11 11.92 4.04 5.00
C CYS A 11 12.25 3.38 6.36
N LEU A 12 13.42 2.73 6.46
CA LEU A 12 13.88 2.06 7.68
C LEU A 12 14.18 3.06 8.81
N SER A 13 14.58 4.29 8.51
CA SER A 13 14.87 5.31 9.53
C SER A 13 13.63 6.11 9.95
N CYS A 14 12.67 6.34 9.04
CA CYS A 14 11.50 7.18 9.30
C CYS A 14 10.52 6.62 10.35
N GLN A 15 10.36 5.29 10.41
CA GLN A 15 9.41 4.61 11.31
C GLN A 15 7.94 5.08 11.23
N GLY A 16 7.53 5.75 10.15
CA GLY A 16 6.13 6.21 10.01
C GLY A 16 5.14 5.08 9.68
N CYS A 17 5.50 4.22 8.73
CA CYS A 17 4.60 3.20 8.19
C CYS A 17 4.55 1.95 9.09
N CYS A 18 3.59 1.06 8.82
CA CYS A 18 3.36 -0.18 9.58
C CYS A 18 2.97 0.04 11.05
N ARG A 19 2.48 1.24 11.39
CA ARG A 19 2.01 1.65 12.72
C ARG A 19 0.68 2.35 12.55
N PHE A 20 -0.28 2.03 13.40
CA PHE A 20 -1.68 2.43 13.25
C PHE A 20 -2.28 2.85 14.58
N THR A 21 -3.24 3.76 14.53
CA THR A 21 -3.99 4.22 15.70
C THR A 21 -5.13 3.28 16.09
N GLN A 22 -5.63 2.50 15.13
CA GLN A 22 -6.77 1.59 15.30
C GLN A 22 -6.46 0.22 14.67
N VAL A 23 -7.11 -0.82 15.19
CA VAL A 23 -6.97 -2.20 14.69
C VAL A 23 -7.59 -2.36 13.29
N ASN A 24 -8.68 -1.67 12.99
CA ASN A 24 -9.38 -1.72 11.71
C ASN A 24 -9.03 -0.50 10.83
N SER A 25 -7.74 -0.16 10.76
CA SER A 25 -7.29 1.01 10.01
C SER A 25 -7.43 0.81 8.50
N VAL A 26 -8.01 1.81 7.81
CA VAL A 26 -8.04 1.88 6.34
C VAL A 26 -6.63 1.89 5.72
N TRP A 27 -5.64 2.35 6.49
CA TRP A 27 -4.22 2.39 6.11
C TRP A 27 -3.52 1.04 6.25
N SER A 28 -4.18 0.03 6.84
CA SER A 28 -3.66 -1.32 6.82
C SER A 28 -3.86 -1.92 5.42
N PRO A 29 -2.82 -2.52 4.82
CA PRO A 29 -2.87 -2.96 3.43
C PRO A 29 -3.94 -4.06 3.24
N CYS A 30 -4.81 -3.83 2.27
CA CYS A 30 -5.56 -4.87 1.59
C CYS A 30 -4.61 -5.76 0.79
N LEU A 31 -4.98 -7.03 0.73
CA LEU A 31 -4.26 -8.08 0.03
C LEU A 31 -5.01 -8.41 -1.26
N LEU A 32 -4.25 -8.71 -2.31
CA LEU A 32 -4.78 -9.38 -3.48
C LEU A 32 -5.13 -10.83 -3.13
N ASP A 33 -6.04 -11.44 -3.88
CA ASP A 33 -6.45 -12.84 -3.64
C ASP A 33 -5.28 -13.81 -3.73
N GLN A 34 -4.37 -13.60 -4.68
CA GLN A 34 -3.16 -14.40 -4.81
C GLN A 34 -2.20 -14.20 -3.62
N GLU A 35 -2.11 -12.99 -3.07
CA GLU A 35 -1.25 -12.70 -1.92
C GLU A 35 -1.75 -13.38 -0.65
N ILE A 36 -3.06 -13.47 -0.47
CA ILE A 36 -3.66 -14.26 0.60
C ILE A 36 -3.23 -15.71 0.48
N GLN A 37 -3.40 -16.32 -0.70
CA GLN A 37 -3.01 -17.72 -0.91
C GLN A 37 -1.52 -17.95 -0.66
N ASP A 38 -0.66 -17.09 -1.19
CA ASP A 38 0.79 -17.18 -1.01
C ASP A 38 1.20 -17.12 0.48
N LEU A 39 0.53 -16.28 1.28
CA LEU A 39 0.74 -16.19 2.72
C LEU A 39 0.25 -17.43 3.46
N LEU A 40 -0.95 -17.93 3.10
CA LEU A 40 -1.53 -19.14 3.71
C LEU A 40 -0.67 -20.38 3.45
N ASP A 41 -0.21 -20.58 2.21
CA ASP A 41 0.64 -21.71 1.79
C ASP A 41 1.97 -21.71 2.53
N ARG A 42 2.54 -20.52 2.75
CA ARG A 42 3.79 -20.35 3.52
C ARG A 42 3.59 -20.38 5.03
N LYS A 43 2.34 -20.55 5.49
CA LYS A 43 1.94 -20.50 6.90
C LYS A 43 2.32 -19.18 7.59
N ILE A 44 2.38 -18.10 6.82
CA ILE A 44 2.69 -16.76 7.32
C ILE A 44 1.36 -16.10 7.66
N GLY A 45 1.20 -15.72 8.94
CA GLY A 45 0.13 -14.81 9.32
C GLY A 45 -1.30 -15.30 9.07
N GLN A 46 -1.54 -16.62 9.12
CA GLN A 46 -2.89 -17.20 8.99
C GLN A 46 -3.92 -16.54 9.94
N VAL A 47 -3.47 -16.05 11.09
CA VAL A 47 -4.30 -15.38 12.11
C VAL A 47 -4.43 -13.86 11.93
N TYR A 48 -3.80 -13.28 10.91
CA TYR A 48 -3.73 -11.83 10.71
C TYR A 48 -4.30 -11.37 9.38
N ILE A 49 -5.20 -12.14 8.76
CA ILE A 49 -5.95 -11.70 7.59
C ILE A 49 -7.42 -11.54 7.99
N SER A 50 -7.96 -10.34 7.82
CA SER A 50 -9.35 -10.03 8.13
C SER A 50 -10.32 -10.53 7.05
N ALA A 51 -11.61 -10.54 7.35
CA ALA A 51 -12.65 -10.91 6.40
C ALA A 51 -12.72 -9.98 5.17
N ASP A 52 -12.36 -8.70 5.34
CA ASP A 52 -12.20 -7.72 4.26
C ASP A 52 -10.82 -7.78 3.57
N ARG A 53 -10.11 -8.91 3.71
CA ARG A 53 -8.86 -9.21 3.00
C ARG A 53 -7.72 -8.26 3.33
N ARG A 54 -7.64 -7.73 4.57
CA ARG A 54 -6.52 -6.89 5.02
C ARG A 54 -5.58 -7.65 5.93
N LEU A 55 -4.33 -7.19 5.99
CA LEU A 55 -3.50 -7.49 7.15
C LEU A 55 -4.14 -6.85 8.39
N LEU A 56 -4.34 -7.63 9.45
CA LEU A 56 -4.90 -7.16 10.71
C LEU A 56 -3.75 -6.67 11.61
N PRO A 57 -3.68 -5.36 11.92
CA PRO A 57 -2.79 -4.84 12.94
C PRO A 57 -2.94 -5.56 14.28
N ILE A 58 -1.83 -5.70 14.98
CA ILE A 58 -1.78 -6.24 16.35
C ILE A 58 -1.40 -5.13 17.33
N ALA A 59 -1.74 -5.31 18.61
CA ALA A 59 -1.35 -4.36 19.65
C ALA A 59 0.17 -4.16 19.65
N ASN A 60 0.61 -2.91 19.75
CA ASN A 60 2.03 -2.62 19.88
C ASN A 60 2.51 -3.03 21.28
N PRO A 61 3.51 -3.93 21.41
CA PRO A 61 3.96 -4.38 22.72
C PRO A 61 4.71 -3.29 23.52
N ASP A 62 5.33 -2.33 22.83
CA ASP A 62 6.25 -1.36 23.46
C ASP A 62 5.61 0.02 23.66
N LYS A 63 4.45 0.28 23.02
CA LYS A 63 3.81 1.60 22.97
C LYS A 63 2.29 1.47 22.87
N ASN A 64 1.58 2.57 23.06
CA ASN A 64 0.15 2.62 22.72
C ASN A 64 -0.06 2.52 21.20
N GLY A 65 -1.18 1.92 20.79
CA GLY A 65 -1.59 1.77 19.39
C GLY A 65 -1.34 0.36 18.83
N PHE A 66 -1.27 0.28 17.51
CA PHE A 66 -1.18 -0.99 16.77
C PHE A 66 -0.04 -0.97 15.75
N ILE A 67 0.42 -2.15 15.36
CA ILE A 67 1.48 -2.34 14.36
C ILE A 67 1.11 -3.41 13.36
N CYS A 68 1.71 -3.37 12.19
CA CYS A 68 1.64 -4.47 11.24
C CYS A 68 2.25 -5.74 11.88
N PRO A 69 1.59 -6.90 11.79
CA PRO A 69 2.11 -8.16 12.33
C PRO A 69 3.43 -8.61 11.68
N CYS A 70 3.73 -8.10 10.48
CA CYS A 70 4.96 -8.37 9.77
C CYS A 70 6.09 -7.40 10.11
N LEU A 71 5.88 -6.40 10.98
CA LEU A 71 6.93 -5.49 11.41
C LEU A 71 7.83 -6.17 12.45
N GLU A 72 9.15 -6.13 12.22
CA GLU A 72 10.16 -6.43 13.23
C GLU A 72 10.58 -5.12 13.91
N LEU A 73 10.25 -4.96 15.18
CA LEU A 73 10.38 -3.67 15.89
C LEU A 73 11.82 -3.27 16.10
N GLU A 74 12.70 -4.22 16.44
CA GLU A 74 14.10 -3.94 16.75
C GLU A 74 14.85 -3.34 15.55
N SER A 75 14.59 -3.87 14.35
CA SER A 75 15.27 -3.45 13.12
C SER A 75 14.45 -2.54 12.22
N ASN A 76 13.18 -2.30 12.57
CA ASN A 76 12.16 -1.65 11.75
C ASN A 76 12.01 -2.27 10.34
N LYS A 77 12.29 -3.57 10.19
CA LYS A 77 12.22 -4.29 8.91
C LYS A 77 10.90 -5.05 8.77
N CYS A 78 10.46 -5.25 7.54
CA CYS A 78 9.35 -6.16 7.25
C CYS A 78 9.86 -7.60 7.19
N LYS A 79 9.26 -8.50 7.98
CA LYS A 79 9.55 -9.95 8.01
C LYS A 79 9.26 -10.63 6.66
N ILE A 80 8.39 -10.04 5.86
CA ILE A 80 8.00 -10.53 4.53
C ILE A 80 8.43 -9.58 3.42
N TYR A 81 9.57 -8.88 3.55
CA TYR A 81 9.93 -7.79 2.63
C TYR A 81 9.89 -8.16 1.13
N SER A 82 10.29 -9.39 0.77
CA SER A 82 10.25 -9.92 -0.60
C SER A 82 8.86 -10.35 -1.08
N LEU A 83 7.93 -10.54 -0.15
CA LEU A 83 6.53 -10.93 -0.37
C LEU A 83 5.58 -9.81 0.06
N ARG A 84 6.05 -8.55 0.08
CA ARG A 84 5.21 -7.42 0.50
C ARG A 84 3.97 -7.33 -0.39
N PRO A 85 2.79 -7.06 0.20
CA PRO A 85 1.58 -6.84 -0.56
C PRO A 85 1.73 -5.76 -1.62
N PHE A 86 0.87 -5.80 -2.63
CA PHE A 86 0.84 -4.88 -3.75
C PHE A 86 0.73 -3.43 -3.27
N GLU A 87 -0.17 -3.14 -2.34
CA GLU A 87 -0.28 -1.81 -1.72
C GLU A 87 1.00 -1.40 -0.98
N CYS A 88 1.64 -2.32 -0.26
CA CYS A 88 2.93 -2.05 0.41
C CYS A 88 4.09 -1.79 -0.56
N GLN A 89 4.03 -2.31 -1.79
CA GLN A 89 5.01 -2.03 -2.84
C GLN A 89 4.75 -0.69 -3.52
N LEU A 90 3.49 -0.24 -3.58
CA LEU A 90 3.10 1.06 -4.13
C LEU A 90 3.36 2.22 -3.18
N TYR A 91 3.18 2.00 -1.88
CA TYR A 91 3.33 3.05 -0.87
C TYR A 91 4.65 3.82 -1.06
N PRO A 92 4.63 5.17 -1.06
CA PRO A 92 3.57 6.07 -0.60
C PRO A 92 2.51 6.45 -1.64
N PHE A 93 2.52 5.80 -2.81
CA PHE A 93 1.43 5.92 -3.77
C PHE A 93 0.30 4.96 -3.41
N LEU A 94 -0.93 5.40 -3.65
CA LEU A 94 -2.15 4.72 -3.22
C LEU A 94 -3.18 4.74 -4.36
N ILE A 95 -3.99 3.70 -4.43
CA ILE A 95 -5.09 3.61 -5.40
C ILE A 95 -6.38 3.98 -4.67
N ASN A 96 -6.98 5.08 -5.09
CA ASN A 96 -8.10 5.69 -4.40
C ASN A 96 -9.36 5.65 -5.28
N LEU A 97 -10.50 5.23 -4.74
CA LEU A 97 -11.79 5.28 -5.44
C LEU A 97 -12.59 6.47 -4.93
N ARG A 98 -12.81 7.47 -5.79
CA ARG A 98 -13.65 8.65 -5.50
C ARG A 98 -14.54 8.97 -6.69
N ASP A 99 -15.81 9.25 -6.44
CA ASP A 99 -16.78 9.62 -7.50
C ASP A 99 -16.78 8.65 -8.70
N LYS A 100 -16.65 7.34 -8.42
CA LYS A 100 -16.54 6.25 -9.40
C LYS A 100 -15.28 6.28 -10.28
N LYS A 101 -14.33 7.15 -9.96
CA LYS A 101 -13.02 7.22 -10.61
C LYS A 101 -11.97 6.54 -9.76
N VAL A 102 -11.09 5.79 -10.41
CA VAL A 102 -9.91 5.23 -9.76
C VAL A 102 -8.74 6.15 -10.00
N LEU A 103 -8.19 6.67 -8.91
CA LEU A 103 -7.17 7.69 -8.89
C LEU A 103 -5.88 7.11 -8.35
N LEU A 104 -4.76 7.40 -9.03
CA LEU A 104 -3.46 7.31 -8.39
C LEU A 104 -3.31 8.55 -7.51
N THR A 105 -3.04 8.32 -6.23
CA THR A 105 -2.87 9.35 -5.22
C THR A 105 -1.57 9.13 -4.45
N VAL A 106 -1.17 10.11 -3.65
CA VAL A 106 0.02 10.02 -2.81
C VAL A 106 -0.26 10.49 -1.39
N ASP A 107 0.29 9.76 -0.40
CA ASP A 107 0.21 10.11 1.01
C ASP A 107 1.18 11.25 1.36
N LEU A 108 0.63 12.38 1.78
CA LEU A 108 1.40 13.55 2.22
C LEU A 108 1.98 13.40 3.62
N ASN A 109 1.59 12.37 4.38
CA ASN A 109 2.22 12.06 5.67
C ASN A 109 3.61 11.43 5.51
N CYS A 110 3.91 10.85 4.33
CA CYS A 110 5.25 10.36 4.02
C CYS A 110 6.24 11.54 3.91
N PRO A 111 7.26 11.65 4.79
CA PRO A 111 8.19 12.77 4.75
C PRO A 111 8.98 12.86 3.44
N TYR A 112 9.32 11.70 2.85
CA TYR A 112 10.00 11.65 1.55
C TYR A 112 9.18 12.28 0.43
N ILE A 113 7.85 12.07 0.43
CA ILE A 113 6.96 12.70 -0.55
C ILE A 113 6.99 14.21 -0.38
N ARG A 114 6.81 14.72 0.85
CA ARG A 114 6.79 16.17 1.09
C ARG A 114 8.05 16.87 0.57
N GLU A 115 9.20 16.23 0.71
CA GLU A 115 10.49 16.76 0.24
C GLU A 115 10.67 16.67 -1.28
N ASN A 116 10.04 15.69 -1.95
CA ASN A 116 10.33 15.35 -3.34
C ASN A 116 9.18 15.60 -4.31
N ILE A 117 7.96 15.93 -3.84
CA ILE A 117 6.74 15.97 -4.67
C ILE A 117 6.82 16.94 -5.86
N ASN A 118 7.62 18.01 -5.76
CA ASN A 118 7.75 19.03 -6.81
C ASN A 118 8.98 18.83 -7.70
N ASN A 119 9.75 17.76 -7.53
CA ASN A 119 10.96 17.52 -8.32
C ASN A 119 10.70 16.63 -9.55
N SER A 120 11.67 16.58 -10.47
CA SER A 120 11.55 15.78 -11.69
C SER A 120 11.44 14.28 -11.42
N LYS A 121 12.12 13.76 -10.38
CA LYS A 121 12.08 12.35 -10.00
C LYS A 121 10.66 11.90 -9.64
N PHE A 122 9.92 12.72 -8.91
CA PHE A 122 8.52 12.43 -8.57
C PHE A 122 7.66 12.35 -9.83
N LYS A 123 7.85 13.28 -10.77
CA LYS A 123 7.14 13.28 -12.05
C LYS A 123 7.47 12.02 -12.87
N GLU A 124 8.74 11.73 -13.09
CA GLU A 124 9.21 10.55 -13.84
C GLU A 124 8.69 9.25 -13.23
N TYR A 125 8.69 9.15 -11.89
CA TYR A 125 8.17 7.97 -11.22
C TYR A 125 6.65 7.86 -11.30
N SER A 126 5.93 8.98 -11.24
CA SER A 126 4.48 9.02 -11.42
C SER A 126 4.08 8.58 -12.83
N GLU A 127 4.83 8.99 -13.85
CA GLU A 127 4.65 8.55 -15.24
C GLU A 127 4.91 7.04 -15.39
N TYR A 128 5.99 6.53 -14.79
CA TYR A 128 6.27 5.08 -14.74
C TYR A 128 5.12 4.30 -14.08
N LEU A 129 4.63 4.76 -12.93
CA LEU A 129 3.51 4.10 -12.25
C LEU A 129 2.22 4.20 -13.06
N ALA A 130 1.97 5.32 -13.73
CA ALA A 130 0.82 5.46 -14.60
C ALA A 130 0.84 4.43 -15.73
N GLU A 131 1.97 4.28 -16.41
CA GLU A 131 2.13 3.30 -17.48
C GLU A 131 1.95 1.87 -16.96
N PHE A 132 2.59 1.55 -15.83
CA PHE A 132 2.48 0.24 -15.19
C PHE A 132 1.03 -0.09 -14.80
N LEU A 133 0.36 0.80 -14.06
CA LEU A 133 -0.99 0.57 -13.55
C LEU A 133 -2.05 0.56 -14.64
N ASN A 134 -1.82 1.27 -15.75
CA ASN A 134 -2.70 1.26 -16.93
C ASN A 134 -2.42 0.11 -17.90
N SER A 135 -1.46 -0.77 -17.60
CA SER A 135 -1.24 -1.95 -18.44
C SER A 135 -2.44 -2.91 -18.33
N PRO A 136 -2.76 -3.68 -19.39
CA PRO A 136 -3.87 -4.64 -19.35
C PRO A 136 -3.80 -5.64 -18.18
N ALA A 137 -2.59 -6.06 -17.81
CA ALA A 137 -2.40 -7.00 -16.70
C ALA A 137 -2.73 -6.36 -15.34
N GLN A 138 -2.30 -5.11 -15.13
CA GLN A 138 -2.57 -4.40 -13.88
C GLN A 138 -4.05 -3.99 -13.78
N LEU A 139 -4.64 -3.48 -14.87
CA LEU A 139 -6.07 -3.18 -14.90
C LEU A 139 -6.94 -4.39 -14.58
N LYS A 140 -6.56 -5.58 -15.08
CA LYS A 140 -7.23 -6.84 -14.70
C LYS A 140 -7.13 -7.11 -13.20
N ILE A 141 -5.94 -6.99 -12.61
CA ILE A 141 -5.74 -7.16 -11.16
C ILE A 141 -6.63 -6.20 -10.37
N LEU A 142 -6.69 -4.92 -10.75
CA LEU A 142 -7.53 -3.91 -10.08
C LEU A 142 -9.03 -4.25 -10.17
N LYS A 143 -9.50 -4.72 -11.33
CA LYS A 143 -10.90 -5.14 -11.52
C LYS A 143 -11.25 -6.40 -10.73
N GLU A 144 -10.32 -7.35 -10.61
CA GLU A 144 -10.52 -8.61 -9.88
C GLU A 144 -10.36 -8.45 -8.36
N ASN A 145 -9.75 -7.35 -7.90
CA ASN A 145 -9.48 -7.10 -6.49
C ASN A 145 -10.01 -5.71 -6.07
N PRO A 146 -11.32 -5.42 -6.20
CA PRO A 146 -11.88 -4.09 -5.91
C PRO A 146 -11.63 -3.64 -4.45
N GLN A 147 -11.35 -4.57 -3.53
CA GLN A 147 -10.98 -4.25 -2.16
C GLN A 147 -9.70 -3.41 -2.04
N ILE A 148 -8.83 -3.32 -3.04
CA ILE A 148 -7.65 -2.45 -2.96
C ILE A 148 -7.95 -1.01 -3.41
N LEU A 149 -9.16 -0.75 -3.89
CA LEU A 149 -9.63 0.56 -4.34
C LEU A 149 -10.25 1.29 -3.16
N GLN A 150 -9.39 1.82 -2.30
CA GLN A 150 -9.76 2.39 -1.00
C GLN A 150 -10.21 3.84 -1.10
N ALA A 151 -10.83 4.37 -0.05
CA ALA A 151 -11.23 5.78 0.05
C ALA A 151 -10.31 6.52 1.04
N TYR A 152 -9.05 6.76 0.67
CA TYR A 152 -8.09 7.44 1.53
C TYR A 152 -8.39 8.95 1.60
N GLU A 153 -8.40 9.49 2.83
CA GLU A 153 -8.44 10.92 3.13
C GLU A 153 -7.02 11.51 3.21
N ASP A 154 -6.90 12.84 3.14
CA ASP A 154 -5.61 13.57 3.26
C ASP A 154 -4.50 13.18 2.26
N VAL A 155 -4.89 12.59 1.13
CA VAL A 155 -3.99 12.29 0.02
C VAL A 155 -4.11 13.33 -1.10
N LYS A 156 -3.02 13.49 -1.85
CA LYS A 156 -3.00 14.33 -3.04
C LYS A 156 -3.22 13.48 -4.29
N GLU A 157 -4.12 13.93 -5.16
CA GLU A 157 -4.36 13.32 -6.46
C GLU A 157 -3.17 13.55 -7.39
N VAL A 158 -2.76 12.48 -8.08
CA VAL A 158 -1.68 12.50 -9.07
C VAL A 158 -2.28 12.43 -10.47
N LEU A 159 -3.11 11.41 -10.74
CA LEU A 159 -3.79 11.20 -12.02
C LEU A 159 -4.94 10.20 -11.89
N GLU A 160 -5.79 10.13 -12.90
CA GLU A 160 -6.85 9.13 -13.05
C GLU A 160 -6.34 7.91 -13.84
N LEU A 161 -6.70 6.70 -13.40
CA LEU A 161 -6.38 5.44 -14.07
C LEU A 161 -7.47 5.09 -15.09
N ASN A 162 -7.07 4.46 -16.19
CA ASN A 162 -7.90 4.03 -17.31
C ASN A 162 -8.61 2.71 -17.02
N ILE A 163 -9.26 2.62 -15.88
CA ILE A 163 -10.14 1.49 -15.57
C ILE A 163 -11.53 1.81 -16.09
N ASP A 164 -12.07 0.93 -16.93
CA ASP A 164 -13.45 1.08 -17.39
C ASP A 164 -14.41 1.03 -16.19
N ASN A 165 -15.55 1.72 -16.28
CA ASN A 165 -16.55 1.85 -15.21
C ASN A 165 -17.17 0.53 -14.72
N GLU A 166 -16.75 -0.62 -15.24
CA GLU A 166 -17.19 -1.97 -14.84
C GLU A 166 -16.28 -2.54 -13.74
N ILE A 167 -16.17 -1.82 -12.61
CA ILE A 167 -15.60 -2.39 -11.39
C ILE A 167 -16.71 -3.22 -10.75
N LYS A 168 -16.53 -4.54 -10.70
CA LYS A 168 -17.52 -5.51 -10.20
C LYS A 168 -17.62 -5.49 -8.67
#